data_AF-A0A817CIE6-F1
#
_entry.id   AF-A0A817CIE6-F1
#
_cell.length_a   1.000
_cell.length_b   1.000
_cell.length_c   1.000
_cell.angle_alpha   90.00
_cell.angle_beta   90.00
_cell.angle_gamma   90.00
#
_symmetry.space_group_name_H-M   'P 1'
#
loop_
_entity.id
_entity.type
_entity.pdbx_description
1 polymer ?
#
loop_
_entity_poly.entity_id
_entity_poly.type
_entity_poly.pdbx_seq_one_letter_code
_entity_poly.pdbx_strand_id
1 'polypeptide(L)'
;MREIKDKADKSEEMVKEITRDIKQLDVAKKNLTTSVTTLNHLQMLIEGIDKIEIAIKKKSYGDIANLLHPVISVLEHFQPYMNIPQIQELSANVKELTAQITVQLRKECEDAFNGPNARNFTSNQHFSNVCKIIDVIDPKLRLEVINWFLKTHLSEYTILYQESQELAHG
;
A
#
# COMPACT_ATOMS: atom_id res chain seq x y z
N MET A 1 46.30 -39.96 -35.10
CA MET A 1 45.22 -40.11 -34.11
C MET A 1 45.49 -39.38 -32.79
N ARG A 2 46.68 -39.52 -32.17
CA ARG A 2 47.00 -38.81 -30.90
C ARG A 2 46.89 -37.28 -31.00
N GLU A 3 47.37 -36.66 -32.08
CA GLU A 3 47.32 -35.20 -32.23
C GLU A 3 45.89 -34.66 -32.40
N ILE A 4 45.02 -35.37 -33.12
CA ILE A 4 43.62 -34.98 -33.28
C ILE A 4 42.90 -35.05 -31.93
N LYS A 5 43.21 -36.06 -31.12
CA LYS A 5 42.65 -36.22 -29.77
C LYS A 5 43.14 -35.13 -28.81
N ASP A 6 44.45 -34.84 -28.78
CA ASP A 6 45.02 -33.76 -27.97
C ASP A 6 44.43 -32.38 -28.33
N LYS A 7 44.22 -32.12 -29.63
CA LYS A 7 43.63 -30.87 -30.12
C LYS A 7 42.13 -30.77 -29.80
N ALA A 8 41.42 -31.89 -29.79
CA ALA A 8 40.02 -31.97 -29.38
C ALA A 8 39.87 -31.77 -27.87
N ASP A 9 40.70 -32.42 -27.04
CA ASP A 9 40.73 -32.24 -25.58
C ASP A 9 41.03 -30.77 -25.21
N LYS A 10 42.01 -30.14 -25.85
CA LYS A 10 42.30 -28.71 -25.64
C LYS A 10 41.17 -27.78 -26.09
N SER A 11 40.47 -28.11 -27.18
CA SER A 11 39.28 -27.35 -27.59
C SER A 11 38.14 -27.52 -26.59
N GLU A 12 37.92 -28.73 -26.06
CA GLU A 12 36.89 -28.98 -25.05
C GLU A 12 37.18 -28.21 -23.76
N GLU A 13 38.42 -28.23 -23.30
CA GLU A 13 38.85 -27.48 -22.10
C GLU A 13 38.69 -25.97 -22.29
N MET A 14 39.09 -25.44 -23.46
CA MET A 14 38.90 -24.03 -23.80
C MET A 14 37.41 -23.64 -23.81
N VAL A 15 36.54 -24.48 -24.39
CA VAL A 15 35.08 -24.23 -24.42
C VAL A 15 34.49 -24.28 -23.01
N LYS A 16 34.96 -25.18 -22.14
CA LYS A 16 34.52 -25.25 -20.74
C LYS A 16 34.89 -23.98 -19.98
N GLU A 17 36.10 -23.47 -20.13
CA GLU A 17 36.55 -22.22 -19.50
C GLU A 17 35.72 -21.02 -20.00
N ILE A 18 35.52 -20.89 -21.32
CA ILE A 18 34.68 -19.84 -21.90
C ILE A 18 33.25 -19.91 -21.33
N THR A 19 32.68 -21.12 -21.25
CA THR A 19 31.32 -21.31 -20.72
C THR A 19 31.23 -20.95 -19.24
N ARG A 20 32.28 -21.23 -18.46
CA ARG A 20 32.37 -20.84 -17.05
C ARG A 20 32.39 -19.32 -16.91
N ASP A 21 33.20 -18.64 -17.70
CA ASP A 21 33.33 -17.18 -17.65
C ASP A 21 32.03 -16.48 -18.08
N ILE A 22 31.35 -17.01 -19.10
CA ILE A 22 30.01 -16.53 -19.51
C ILE A 22 29.01 -16.67 -18.36
N LYS A 23 29.00 -17.82 -17.66
CA LYS A 23 28.10 -18.02 -16.50
C LYS A 23 28.40 -17.03 -15.38
N GLN A 24 29.66 -16.78 -15.06
CA GLN A 24 30.03 -15.81 -14.04
C GLN A 24 29.59 -14.39 -14.42
N LEU A 25 29.77 -14.02 -15.69
CA LEU A 25 29.37 -12.71 -16.19
C LEU A 25 27.84 -12.54 -16.18
N ASP A 26 27.09 -13.60 -16.46
CA ASP A 26 25.61 -13.59 -16.37
C ASP A 26 25.14 -13.40 -14.91
N VAL A 27 25.77 -14.10 -13.96
CA VAL A 27 25.48 -13.92 -12.52
C VAL A 27 25.81 -12.49 -12.07
N ALA A 28 26.96 -11.95 -12.48
CA ALA A 28 27.35 -10.58 -12.16
C ALA A 28 26.35 -9.57 -12.74
N LYS A 29 25.93 -9.76 -14.00
CA LYS A 29 24.91 -8.93 -14.65
C LYS A 29 23.58 -9.00 -13.92
N LYS A 30 23.11 -10.21 -13.58
CA LYS A 30 21.86 -10.41 -12.83
C LYS A 30 21.89 -9.72 -11.47
N ASN A 31 22.99 -9.86 -10.73
CA ASN A 31 23.15 -9.22 -9.44
C ASN A 31 23.14 -7.70 -9.57
N LEU A 32 23.83 -7.15 -10.56
CA LEU A 32 23.84 -5.71 -10.81
C LEU A 32 22.45 -5.19 -11.17
N THR A 33 21.74 -5.87 -12.09
CA THR A 33 20.35 -5.51 -12.44
C THR A 33 19.45 -5.54 -11.21
N THR A 34 19.58 -6.58 -10.38
CA THR A 34 18.81 -6.69 -9.14
C THR A 34 19.10 -5.52 -8.21
N SER A 35 20.37 -5.19 -7.96
CA SER A 35 20.77 -4.06 -7.11
C SER A 35 20.25 -2.72 -7.63
N VAL A 36 20.33 -2.48 -8.94
CA VAL A 36 19.80 -1.25 -9.57
C VAL A 36 18.29 -1.16 -9.40
N THR A 37 17.55 -2.24 -9.66
CA THR A 37 16.09 -2.27 -9.46
C THR A 37 15.72 -2.05 -7.99
N THR A 38 16.41 -2.69 -7.05
CA THR A 38 16.18 -2.50 -5.61
C THR A 38 16.43 -1.05 -5.18
N LEU A 39 17.50 -0.42 -5.65
CA LEU A 39 17.77 0.99 -5.35
C LEU A 39 16.69 1.92 -5.92
N ASN A 40 16.23 1.68 -7.14
CA ASN A 40 15.14 2.45 -7.74
C ASN A 40 13.83 2.29 -6.93
N HIS A 41 13.51 1.09 -6.48
CA HIS A 41 12.34 0.86 -5.63
C HIS A 41 12.47 1.55 -4.27
N LEU A 42 13.66 1.57 -3.68
CA LEU A 42 13.91 2.29 -2.43
C LEU A 42 13.71 3.79 -2.59
N GLN A 43 14.24 4.35 -3.68
CA GLN A 43 14.05 5.76 -4.03
C GLN A 43 12.56 6.08 -4.23
N MET A 44 11.82 5.21 -4.94
CA MET A 44 10.38 5.35 -5.12
C MET A 44 9.62 5.31 -3.79
N LEU A 45 10.06 4.48 -2.83
CA LEU A 45 9.45 4.39 -1.51
C LEU A 45 9.63 5.69 -0.71
N ILE A 46 10.85 6.23 -0.70
CA ILE A 46 11.18 7.48 0.01
C ILE A 46 10.39 8.66 -0.60
N GLU A 47 10.40 8.81 -1.92
CA GLU A 47 9.63 9.85 -2.60
C GLU A 47 8.11 9.67 -2.43
N GLY A 48 7.64 8.43 -2.41
CA GLY A 48 6.24 8.11 -2.20
C GLY A 48 5.75 8.55 -0.83
N ILE A 49 6.54 8.28 0.22
CA ILE A 49 6.26 8.72 1.59
C ILE A 49 6.14 10.26 1.67
N ASP A 50 7.10 10.99 1.11
CA ASP A 50 7.09 12.47 1.10
C ASP A 50 5.85 13.02 0.37
N LYS A 51 5.54 12.48 -0.82
CA LYS A 51 4.36 12.88 -1.59
C LYS A 51 3.05 12.57 -0.87
N ILE A 52 2.96 11.42 -0.18
CA ILE A 52 1.79 11.06 0.62
C ILE A 52 1.63 12.03 1.79
N GLU A 53 2.72 12.40 2.48
CA GLU A 53 2.66 13.36 3.58
C GLU A 53 2.15 14.74 3.11
N ILE A 54 2.61 15.20 1.95
CA ILE A 54 2.11 16.44 1.33
C ILE A 54 0.63 16.30 0.95
N ALA A 55 0.23 15.16 0.37
CA ALA A 55 -1.15 14.92 -0.04
C ALA A 55 -2.12 14.86 1.14
N ILE A 56 -1.69 14.29 2.28
CA ILE A 56 -2.41 14.33 3.56
C ILE A 56 -2.63 15.77 4.01
N LYS A 57 -1.57 16.60 4.03
CA LYS A 57 -1.68 18.02 4.42
C LYS A 57 -2.63 18.81 3.52
N LYS A 58 -2.66 18.49 2.22
CA LYS A 58 -3.55 19.13 1.23
C LYS A 58 -4.96 18.54 1.20
N LYS A 59 -5.24 17.47 1.96
CA LYS A 59 -6.48 16.68 1.87
C LYS A 59 -6.80 16.23 0.43
N SER A 60 -5.78 15.97 -0.40
CA SER A 60 -5.98 15.51 -1.77
C SER A 60 -6.13 13.99 -1.79
N TYR A 61 -7.32 13.53 -1.45
CA TYR A 61 -7.64 12.11 -1.30
C TYR A 61 -7.45 11.30 -2.60
N GLY A 62 -7.64 11.92 -3.77
CA GLY A 62 -7.37 11.26 -5.05
C GLY A 62 -5.89 10.89 -5.23
N ASP A 63 -4.98 11.78 -4.86
CA ASP A 63 -3.53 11.54 -4.96
C ASP A 63 -3.07 10.51 -3.94
N ILE A 64 -3.62 10.54 -2.71
CA ILE A 64 -3.29 9.56 -1.67
C ILE A 64 -3.58 8.13 -2.16
N ALA A 65 -4.75 7.88 -2.75
CA ALA A 65 -5.08 6.56 -3.29
C ALA A 65 -4.07 6.08 -4.35
N ASN A 66 -3.71 6.97 -5.28
CA ASN A 66 -2.80 6.64 -6.39
C ASN A 66 -1.36 6.40 -5.93
N LEU A 67 -0.92 7.10 -4.88
CA LEU A 67 0.44 6.99 -4.34
C LEU A 67 0.59 5.85 -3.35
N LEU A 68 -0.44 5.57 -2.56
CA LEU A 68 -0.37 4.58 -1.49
C LEU A 68 -0.25 3.16 -2.03
N HIS A 69 -0.94 2.83 -3.12
CA HIS A 69 -0.92 1.48 -3.68
C HIS A 69 0.48 1.05 -4.18
N PRO A 70 1.20 1.85 -5.00
CA PRO A 70 2.58 1.56 -5.37
C PRO A 70 3.54 1.46 -4.17
N VAL A 71 3.38 2.33 -3.17
CA VAL A 71 4.21 2.36 -1.96
C VAL A 71 4.03 1.06 -1.15
N ILE A 72 2.80 0.60 -0.95
CA ILE A 72 2.52 -0.67 -0.27
C ILE A 72 3.10 -1.85 -1.06
N SER A 73 2.89 -1.91 -2.37
CA SER A 73 3.40 -3.00 -3.21
C SER A 73 4.94 -3.11 -3.21
N VAL A 74 5.62 -1.95 -3.21
CA VAL A 74 7.07 -1.92 -3.07
C VAL A 74 7.50 -2.32 -1.65
N LEU A 75 6.77 -1.90 -0.62
CA LEU A 75 7.05 -2.33 0.76
C LEU A 75 6.93 -3.86 0.94
N GLU A 76 6.01 -4.50 0.22
CA GLU A 76 5.88 -5.97 0.20
C GLU A 76 7.11 -6.64 -0.44
N HIS A 77 7.65 -6.08 -1.52
CA HIS A 77 8.91 -6.54 -2.11
C HIS A 77 10.10 -6.37 -1.16
N PHE A 78 10.02 -5.44 -0.21
CA PHE A 78 11.08 -5.19 0.77
C PHE A 78 10.98 -6.03 2.05
N GLN A 79 9.95 -6.87 2.22
CA GLN A 79 9.82 -7.79 3.37
C GLN A 79 11.07 -8.64 3.66
N PRO A 80 11.76 -9.26 2.68
CA PRO A 80 12.97 -10.02 2.96
C PRO A 80 14.15 -9.17 3.45
N TYR A 81 14.09 -7.84 3.30
CA TYR A 81 15.13 -6.91 3.71
C TYR A 81 14.83 -6.21 5.04
N MET A 82 13.79 -6.64 5.78
CA MET A 82 13.38 -6.07 7.07
C MET A 82 14.44 -6.17 8.18
N ASN A 83 15.48 -6.97 7.98
CA ASN A 83 16.65 -7.02 8.88
C ASN A 83 17.50 -5.74 8.82
N ILE A 84 17.29 -4.89 7.80
CA ILE A 84 17.98 -3.61 7.65
C ILE A 84 17.20 -2.54 8.41
N PRO A 85 17.80 -1.86 9.41
CA PRO A 85 17.08 -0.93 10.27
C PRO A 85 16.46 0.23 9.50
N GLN A 86 17.10 0.73 8.42
CA GLN A 86 16.52 1.80 7.60
C GLN A 86 15.23 1.37 6.88
N ILE A 87 15.16 0.11 6.41
CA ILE A 87 13.96 -0.41 5.73
C ILE A 87 12.84 -0.65 6.74
N GLN A 88 13.20 -1.10 7.94
CA GLN A 88 12.25 -1.24 9.04
C GLN A 88 11.64 0.11 9.44
N GLU A 89 12.46 1.17 9.53
CA GLU A 89 11.99 2.53 9.81
C GLU A 89 11.07 3.04 8.70
N LEU A 90 11.45 2.87 7.43
CA LEU A 90 10.59 3.21 6.29
C LEU A 90 9.24 2.47 6.33
N SER A 91 9.26 1.18 6.67
CA SER A 91 8.04 0.38 6.85
C SER A 91 7.16 0.93 7.97
N ALA A 92 7.77 1.31 9.09
CA ALA A 92 7.06 1.90 10.22
C ALA A 92 6.42 3.25 9.82
N ASN A 93 7.15 4.10 9.10
CA ASN A 93 6.64 5.38 8.59
C ASN A 93 5.44 5.18 7.66
N VAL A 94 5.50 4.23 6.72
CA VAL A 94 4.36 3.92 5.83
C VAL A 94 3.14 3.46 6.63
N LYS A 95 3.34 2.62 7.65
CA LYS A 95 2.24 2.17 8.53
C LYS A 95 1.64 3.33 9.33
N GLU A 96 2.48 4.22 9.86
CA GLU A 96 2.02 5.40 10.58
C GLU A 96 1.22 6.33 9.67
N LEU A 97 1.72 6.63 8.46
CA LEU A 97 0.98 7.41 7.48
C LEU A 97 -0.37 6.76 7.13
N THR A 98 -0.39 5.44 6.93
CA THR A 98 -1.63 4.70 6.65
C THR A 98 -2.62 4.81 7.80
N ALA A 99 -2.15 4.73 9.05
CA ALA A 99 -2.98 4.92 10.24
C ALA A 99 -3.51 6.36 10.33
N GLN A 100 -2.68 7.37 10.06
CA GLN A 100 -3.10 8.77 10.03
C GLN A 100 -4.17 9.01 8.96
N ILE A 101 -3.98 8.49 7.74
CA ILE A 101 -4.97 8.57 6.66
C ILE A 101 -6.28 7.92 7.09
N THR A 102 -6.22 6.74 7.72
CA THR A 102 -7.39 6.01 8.21
C THR A 102 -8.21 6.83 9.21
N VAL A 103 -7.54 7.47 10.16
CA VAL A 103 -8.20 8.34 11.15
C VAL A 103 -8.82 9.57 10.48
N GLN A 104 -8.12 10.20 9.54
CA GLN A 104 -8.66 11.35 8.81
C GLN A 104 -9.86 10.98 7.95
N LEU A 105 -9.79 9.87 7.21
CA LEU A 105 -10.90 9.37 6.40
C LEU A 105 -12.13 9.08 7.25
N ARG A 106 -11.96 8.45 8.42
CA ARG A 106 -13.04 8.22 9.36
C ARG A 106 -13.71 9.54 9.73
N LYS A 107 -12.93 10.51 10.23
CA LYS A 107 -13.46 11.81 10.64
C LYS A 107 -14.19 12.53 9.51
N GLU A 108 -13.65 12.50 8.31
CA GLU A 108 -14.26 13.15 7.14
C GLU A 108 -15.55 12.44 6.69
N CYS A 109 -15.63 11.12 6.86
CA CYS A 109 -16.91 10.41 6.73
C CYS A 109 -17.91 10.88 7.79
N GLU A 110 -17.50 10.94 9.07
CA GLU A 110 -18.39 11.38 10.16
C GLU A 110 -18.92 12.82 9.93
N ASP A 111 -18.05 13.75 9.53
CA ASP A 111 -18.41 15.13 9.17
C ASP A 111 -19.32 15.19 7.93
N ALA A 112 -19.07 14.35 6.91
CA ALA A 112 -19.91 14.30 5.72
C ALA A 112 -21.33 13.79 6.02
N PHE A 113 -21.49 12.87 6.97
CA PHE A 113 -22.79 12.30 7.35
C PHE A 113 -23.54 13.13 8.40
N ASN A 114 -22.85 13.80 9.32
CA ASN A 114 -23.45 14.60 10.40
C ASN A 114 -23.53 16.11 10.10
N GLY A 115 -22.83 16.59 9.08
CA GLY A 115 -22.79 18.01 8.74
C GLY A 115 -24.11 18.56 8.17
N PRO A 116 -24.30 19.90 8.16
CA PRO A 116 -25.50 20.56 7.63
C PRO A 116 -25.79 20.28 6.15
N ASN A 117 -24.82 19.70 5.42
CA ASN A 117 -24.93 19.26 4.03
C ASN A 117 -25.30 17.79 3.85
N ALA A 118 -25.63 17.03 4.91
CA ALA A 118 -26.09 15.63 4.80
C ALA A 118 -27.28 15.46 3.82
N ARG A 119 -28.08 16.52 3.62
CA ARG A 119 -29.19 16.56 2.66
C ARG A 119 -28.80 16.94 1.23
N ASN A 120 -27.62 17.54 1.02
CA ASN A 120 -27.08 17.92 -0.28
C ASN A 120 -26.00 16.92 -0.73
N PHE A 121 -26.39 15.64 -0.79
CA PHE A 121 -25.62 14.53 -1.37
C PHE A 121 -25.40 14.69 -2.90
N THR A 122 -25.58 15.89 -3.44
CA THR A 122 -25.30 16.19 -4.84
C THR A 122 -23.79 16.32 -5.02
N SER A 123 -23.18 15.20 -5.37
CA SER A 123 -21.91 15.13 -6.11
C SER A 123 -20.69 15.75 -5.40
N ASN A 124 -20.41 15.31 -4.17
CA ASN A 124 -19.09 15.60 -3.59
C ASN A 124 -18.08 14.63 -4.20
N GLN A 125 -17.47 15.02 -5.32
CA GLN A 125 -16.33 14.34 -5.95
C GLN A 125 -15.23 13.99 -4.91
N HIS A 126 -15.14 14.82 -3.86
CA HIS A 126 -14.35 14.59 -2.66
C HIS A 126 -14.74 13.31 -1.89
N PHE A 127 -16.03 13.06 -1.64
CA PHE A 127 -16.51 11.85 -0.97
C PHE A 127 -16.30 10.60 -1.84
N SER A 128 -16.49 10.71 -3.16
CA SER A 128 -16.15 9.61 -4.08
C SER A 128 -14.67 9.23 -4.00
N ASN A 129 -13.77 10.21 -3.90
CA ASN A 129 -12.34 9.96 -3.72
C ASN A 129 -12.02 9.37 -2.33
N VAL A 130 -12.70 9.82 -1.28
CA VAL A 130 -12.61 9.22 0.07
C VAL A 130 -13.03 7.75 0.03
N CYS A 131 -14.16 7.42 -0.60
CA CYS A 131 -14.61 6.03 -0.75
C CYS A 131 -13.61 5.17 -1.56
N LYS A 132 -12.99 5.73 -2.60
CA LYS A 132 -11.96 5.03 -3.38
C LYS A 132 -10.73 4.73 -2.54
N ILE A 133 -10.27 5.64 -1.69
CA ILE A 133 -9.15 5.34 -0.79
C ILE A 133 -9.54 4.26 0.21
N ILE A 134 -10.74 4.32 0.79
CA ILE A 134 -11.20 3.31 1.77
C ILE A 134 -11.13 1.90 1.16
N ASP A 135 -11.49 1.76 -0.12
CA ASP A 135 -11.40 0.49 -0.84
C ASP A 135 -9.94 0.04 -1.07
N VAL A 136 -9.02 0.99 -1.29
CA VAL A 136 -7.58 0.73 -1.50
C VAL A 136 -6.84 0.44 -0.20
N ILE A 137 -7.19 1.08 0.91
CA ILE A 137 -6.48 0.97 2.19
C ILE A 137 -6.76 -0.36 2.87
N ASP A 138 -8.02 -0.62 3.18
CA ASP A 138 -8.41 -1.89 3.79
C ASP A 138 -9.95 -2.05 3.71
N PRO A 139 -10.47 -3.14 3.14
CA PRO A 139 -11.91 -3.37 3.06
C PRO A 139 -12.57 -3.54 4.44
N LYS A 140 -11.81 -3.77 5.53
CA LYS A 140 -12.32 -3.73 6.91
C LYS A 140 -12.60 -2.30 7.36
N LEU A 141 -11.85 -1.30 6.87
CA LEU A 141 -12.16 0.11 7.14
C LEU A 141 -13.55 0.48 6.60
N ARG A 142 -13.92 -0.06 5.44
CA ARG A 142 -15.27 0.06 4.89
C ARG A 142 -16.33 -0.50 5.83
N LEU A 143 -16.11 -1.72 6.36
CA LEU A 143 -17.03 -2.35 7.30
C LEU A 143 -17.13 -1.59 8.62
N GLU A 144 -16.02 -1.07 9.13
CA GLU A 144 -15.97 -0.24 10.34
C GLU A 144 -16.80 1.05 10.17
N VAL A 145 -16.63 1.74 9.03
CA VAL A 145 -17.38 2.97 8.72
C VAL A 145 -18.87 2.67 8.56
N ILE A 146 -19.24 1.57 7.89
CA ILE A 146 -20.64 1.15 7.75
C ILE A 146 -21.24 0.81 9.12
N ASN A 147 -20.51 0.07 9.96
CA ASN A 147 -21.00 -0.35 11.27
C ASN A 147 -21.16 0.86 12.21
N TRP A 148 -20.24 1.83 12.16
CA TRP A 148 -20.39 3.12 12.83
C TRP A 148 -21.63 3.86 12.34
N PHE A 149 -21.81 4.02 11.03
CA PHE A 149 -22.96 4.71 10.45
C PHE A 149 -24.30 4.06 10.87
N LEU A 150 -24.36 2.74 10.78
CA LEU A 150 -25.51 1.95 11.22
C LEU A 150 -25.77 2.16 12.71
N LYS A 151 -24.76 2.08 13.58
CA LYS A 151 -24.93 2.32 15.02
C LYS A 151 -25.44 3.73 15.32
N THR A 152 -24.87 4.75 14.68
CA THR A 152 -25.27 6.14 14.91
C THR A 152 -26.73 6.36 14.53
N HIS A 153 -27.17 5.93 13.34
CA HIS A 153 -28.56 6.12 12.92
C HIS A 153 -29.56 5.13 13.55
N LEU A 154 -29.15 3.90 13.87
CA LEU A 154 -30.01 2.95 14.59
C LEU A 154 -30.10 3.24 16.09
N SER A 155 -29.16 3.99 16.67
CA SER A 155 -29.25 4.41 18.08
C SER A 155 -30.45 5.33 18.34
N GLU A 156 -30.78 6.22 17.40
CA GLU A 156 -31.99 7.06 17.45
C GLU A 156 -33.26 6.19 17.43
N TYR A 157 -33.29 5.15 16.58
CA TYR A 157 -34.40 4.19 16.56
C TYR A 157 -34.45 3.32 17.81
N THR A 158 -33.31 2.96 18.39
CA THR A 158 -33.26 2.13 19.61
C THR A 158 -33.84 2.91 20.79
N ILE A 159 -33.52 4.19 20.94
CA ILE A 159 -34.08 5.06 21.98
C ILE A 159 -35.60 5.23 21.79
N LEU A 160 -36.06 5.53 20.56
CA LEU A 160 -37.48 5.66 20.25
C LEU A 160 -38.27 4.36 20.48
N TYR A 161 -37.68 3.20 20.18
CA TYR A 161 -38.34 1.91 20.38
C TYR A 161 -38.33 1.46 21.85
N GLN A 162 -37.31 1.84 22.61
CA GLN A 162 -37.18 1.54 24.04
C GLN A 162 -38.15 2.40 24.89
N GLU A 163 -38.34 3.69 24.56
CA GLU A 163 -39.42 4.51 25.15
C GLU A 163 -40.83 4.02 24.75
N SER A 164 -41.00 3.53 23.52
CA SER A 164 -42.31 3.01 23.07
C SER A 164 -42.75 1.72 23.79
N GLN A 165 -41.79 0.93 24.30
CA GLN A 165 -42.09 -0.25 25.11
C GLN A 165 -42.43 0.09 26.58
N GLU A 166 -41.87 1.15 27.15
CA GLU A 166 -42.22 1.60 28.51
C GLU A 166 -43.60 2.28 28.56
N LEU A 167 -44.04 2.93 27.48
CA LEU A 167 -45.38 3.54 27.38
C LEU A 167 -46.52 2.55 27.09
N ALA A 168 -46.21 1.36 26.55
CA ALA A 168 -47.20 0.32 26.27
C ALA A 168 -47.49 -0.61 27.46
N HIS A 169 -46.76 -0.45 28.57
CA HIS A 169 -46.90 -1.23 29.81
C HIS A 169 -47.23 -0.39 31.06
N GLY A 170 -47.63 0.88 30.89
CA GLY A 170 -48.11 1.78 31.95
C GLY A 170 -49.62 1.89 32.02
#